data_AF-A0A358SLG2-F1
#
_entry.id   AF-A0A358SLG2-F1
#
_cell.length_a   1.000
_cell.length_b   1.000
_cell.length_c   1.000
_cell.angle_alpha   90.00
_cell.angle_beta   90.00
_cell.angle_gamma   90.00
#
_symmetry.space_group_name_H-M   'P 1'
#
loop_
_entity.id
_entity.type
_entity.pdbx_description
1 polymer ?
#
loop_
_entity_poly.entity_id
_entity_poly.type
_entity_poly.pdbx_seq_one_letter_code
_entity_poly.pdbx_strand_id
1 'polypeptide(L)' 'FGLRSLSTVTALRTLRQMLAQRSEPPRARSVLARHDVPDLVLRADRPVAFQVDGEYMGEREQVRFRCLPHALRVLI' A
#
# COMPACT_ATOMS: atom_id res chain seq x y z
N PHE A 1 -3.36 1.36 -1.09
CA PHE A 1 -4.47 1.21 -0.11
C PHE A 1 -3.87 0.80 1.23
N GLY A 2 -4.50 1.15 2.36
CA GLY A 2 -4.03 0.75 3.69
C GLY A 2 -5.20 0.52 4.65
N LEU A 3 -5.01 -0.24 5.71
CA LEU A 3 -6.03 -0.47 6.74
C LEU A 3 -5.76 0.43 7.95
N ARG A 4 -6.79 1.14 8.41
CA ARG A 4 -6.74 1.96 9.65
C ARG A 4 -6.76 1.11 10.93
N SER A 5 -7.19 -0.15 10.84
CA SER A 5 -7.24 -1.09 11.96
C SER A 5 -7.05 -2.52 11.44
N LEU A 6 -6.20 -3.28 12.11
CA LEU A 6 -5.91 -4.70 11.83
C LEU A 6 -6.64 -5.64 12.80
N SER A 7 -7.82 -5.27 13.31
CA SER A 7 -8.64 -6.24 14.06
C SER A 7 -8.87 -7.51 13.24
N THR A 8 -8.83 -8.68 13.87
CA THR A 8 -8.92 -9.99 13.20
C THR A 8 -10.13 -10.08 12.26
N VAL A 9 -11.28 -9.55 12.70
CA VAL A 9 -12.51 -9.50 11.90
C VAL A 9 -12.35 -8.60 10.66
N THR A 10 -11.67 -7.46 10.78
CA THR A 10 -11.42 -6.56 9.65
C THR A 10 -10.46 -7.19 8.65
N ALA A 11 -9.36 -7.77 9.14
CA ALA A 11 -8.40 -8.46 8.29
C ALA A 11 -9.05 -9.62 7.51
N LEU A 12 -9.82 -10.48 8.19
CA LEU A 12 -10.51 -11.61 7.55
C LEU A 12 -11.56 -11.16 6.53
N ARG A 13 -12.32 -10.10 6.83
CA ARG A 13 -13.30 -9.53 5.90
C ARG A 13 -12.62 -8.94 4.66
N THR A 14 -11.51 -8.22 4.82
CA THR A 14 -10.74 -7.67 3.71
C THR A 14 -10.13 -8.77 2.84
N LEU A 15 -9.54 -9.81 3.43
CA LEU A 15 -9.02 -10.97 2.71
C LEU A 15 -10.11 -11.68 1.90
N ARG A 16 -11.28 -11.90 2.50
CA ARG A 16 -12.44 -12.49 1.79
C ARG A 16 -12.89 -11.64 0.60
N GLN A 17 -12.89 -10.32 0.73
CA GLN A 17 -13.24 -9.41 -0.38
C GLN A 17 -12.21 -9.43 -1.51
N MET A 18 -10.92 -9.51 -1.18
CA MET A 18 -9.84 -9.63 -2.17
C MET A 18 -9.90 -10.94 -2.95
N LEU A 19 -10.12 -12.06 -2.25
CA LEU A 19 -10.22 -13.39 -2.87
C LEU A 19 -11.49 -13.56 -3.72
N ALA A 20 -12.55 -12.82 -3.40
CA ALA A 20 -13.81 -12.87 -4.15
C ALA A 20 -13.77 -12.17 -5.53
N GLN A 21 -12.61 -11.66 -5.98
CA GLN A 21 -12.38 -11.04 -7.29
C GLN A 21 -13.45 -10.02 -7.71
N ARG A 22 -14.01 -9.26 -6.75
CA ARG A 22 -14.84 -8.11 -7.13
C ARG A 22 -13.95 -7.06 -7.76
N SER A 23 -14.25 -6.66 -8.99
CA SER A 23 -13.51 -5.67 -9.80
C SER A 23 -13.42 -4.28 -9.16
N GLU A 24 -14.05 -4.08 -8.00
CA GLU A 24 -14.01 -2.83 -7.25
C GLU A 24 -13.12 -2.97 -6.00
N PRO A 25 -12.28 -1.95 -5.71
CA PRO A 25 -11.47 -1.94 -4.51
C PRO A 25 -12.35 -2.08 -3.25
N PRO A 26 -11.89 -2.83 -2.22
CA PRO A 26 -12.70 -3.13 -1.05
C PRO A 26 -13.20 -1.86 -0.37
N ARG A 27 -14.51 -1.59 -0.52
CA ARG A 27 -15.22 -0.49 0.14
C ARG A 27 -15.47 -0.87 1.60
N ALA A 28 -14.46 -0.73 2.45
CA ALA A 28 -14.62 -0.90 3.89
C ALA A 28 -14.28 0.40 4.63
N ARG A 29 -15.00 0.68 5.73
CA ARG A 29 -14.88 1.90 6.55
C ARG A 29 -13.46 2.15 7.08
N SER A 30 -12.65 1.11 7.17
CA SER A 30 -11.24 1.15 7.62
C SER A 30 -10.23 1.20 6.48
N VAL A 31 -10.63 1.19 5.21
CA VAL A 31 -9.71 1.21 4.07
C VAL A 31 -9.40 2.66 3.69
N LEU A 32 -8.13 3.03 3.76
CA LEU A 32 -7.60 4.24 3.14
C LEU A 32 -7.19 3.91 1.71
N ALA A 33 -7.95 4.41 0.75
CA ALA A 33 -7.58 4.40 -0.66
C ALA A 33 -7.39 5.83 -1.16
N ARG A 34 -6.21 6.10 -1.70
CA ARG A 34 -5.88 7.32 -2.43
C ARG A 34 -5.20 6.87 -3.73
N HIS A 35 -5.59 7.49 -4.82
CA HIS A 35 -5.08 7.26 -6.18
C HIS A 35 -4.51 8.57 -6.71
N ASP A 36 -3.64 8.47 -7.72
CA ASP A 36 -3.07 9.61 -8.45
C ASP A 36 -2.40 10.67 -7.56
N VAL A 37 -1.71 10.22 -6.51
CA VAL A 37 -0.98 11.10 -5.59
C VAL A 37 0.48 11.26 -6.06
N PRO A 38 0.99 12.49 -6.28
CA PRO A 38 2.34 12.72 -6.79
C PRO A 38 3.45 12.45 -5.75
N ASP A 39 3.14 12.63 -4.46
CA ASP A 39 4.07 12.38 -3.34
C ASP A 39 3.31 11.77 -2.16
N LEU A 40 3.89 10.75 -1.53
CA LEU A 40 3.35 10.13 -0.31
C LEU A 40 4.48 9.87 0.69
N VAL A 41 4.25 10.17 1.96
CA VAL A 41 5.17 9.83 3.06
C VAL A 41 4.49 8.83 3.99
N LEU A 42 5.14 7.71 4.23
CA LEU A 42 4.76 6.72 5.25
C LEU A 42 5.68 6.91 6.46
N ARG A 43 5.10 6.92 7.66
CA ARG A 43 5.81 6.99 8.93
C ARG A 43 5.35 5.85 9.83
N ALA A 44 6.29 5.26 10.55
CA ALA A 44 6.05 4.30 11.62
C ALA A 44 6.65 4.84 12.92
N ASP A 45 6.09 4.40 14.03
CA ASP A 45 6.53 4.69 15.40
C ASP A 45 7.72 3.82 15.84
N ARG A 46 8.08 2.83 15.03
CA ARG A 46 9.20 1.90 15.22
C ARG A 46 9.77 1.47 13.86
N PRO A 47 10.97 0.89 13.82
CA PRO A 47 11.50 0.29 12.60
C PRO A 47 10.55 -0.81 12.07
N VAL A 48 10.23 -0.72 10.77
CA VAL A 48 9.39 -1.71 10.07
C VAL A 48 10.11 -2.17 8.81
N ALA A 49 10.14 -3.49 8.60
CA ALA A 49 10.64 -4.11 7.38
C ALA A 49 9.89 -3.58 6.15
N PHE A 50 10.64 -3.06 5.18
CA PHE A 50 10.12 -2.44 3.97
C PHE A 50 10.49 -3.26 2.74
N GLN A 51 9.54 -3.40 1.79
CA GLN A 51 9.75 -4.10 0.52
C GLN A 51 9.26 -3.26 -0.66
N VAL A 52 9.99 -3.31 -1.79
CA VAL A 52 9.65 -2.67 -3.07
C VAL A 52 9.80 -3.71 -4.17
N ASP A 53 8.79 -3.89 -5.01
CA ASP A 53 8.79 -4.87 -6.11
C ASP A 53 9.18 -6.31 -5.68
N GLY A 54 8.94 -6.66 -4.40
CA GLY A 54 9.31 -7.95 -3.80
C GLY A 54 10.73 -8.00 -3.20
N GLU A 55 11.52 -6.96 -3.37
CA GLU A 55 12.86 -6.84 -2.81
C GLU A 55 12.83 -6.24 -1.40
N TYR A 56 13.61 -6.83 -0.48
CA TYR A 56 13.74 -6.34 0.88
C TYR A 56 14.70 -5.14 0.96
N MET A 57 14.20 -4.04 1.52
CA MET A 57 14.91 -2.75 1.58
C MET A 57 15.41 -2.40 2.99
N GLY A 58 15.36 -3.35 3.92
CA GLY A 58 15.71 -3.12 5.32
C GLY A 58 14.56 -2.58 6.17
N GLU A 59 14.86 -2.26 7.43
CA GLU A 59 13.91 -1.63 8.33
C GLU A 59 13.98 -0.09 8.22
N ARG A 60 12.82 0.56 8.17
CA ARG A 60 12.69 2.02 8.06
C ARG A 60 11.55 2.51 8.94
N GLU A 61 11.75 3.67 9.57
CA GLU A 61 10.68 4.41 10.26
C GLU A 61 9.96 5.38 9.32
N GLN A 62 10.61 5.76 8.22
CA GLN A 62 10.05 6.69 7.24
C GLN A 62 10.44 6.31 5.82
N VAL A 63 9.46 6.35 4.92
CA VAL A 63 9.66 6.18 3.47
C VAL A 63 8.89 7.26 2.74
N ARG A 64 9.54 7.90 1.75
CA ARG A 64 8.91 8.87 0.86
C ARG A 64 8.84 8.29 -0.55
N PHE A 65 7.64 8.21 -1.10
CA PHE A 65 7.38 7.87 -2.48
C PHE A 65 7.13 9.16 -3.25
N ARG A 66 7.73 9.26 -4.44
CA ARG A 66 7.49 10.35 -5.39
C ARG A 66 7.29 9.77 -6.77
N CYS A 67 6.24 10.21 -7.45
CA CYS A 67 6.02 9.91 -8.84
C CYS A 67 6.98 10.75 -9.70
N LEU A 68 7.84 10.08 -10.46
CA LEU A 68 8.71 10.72 -11.45
C LEU A 68 8.19 10.36 -12.85
N PRO A 69 7.35 11.22 -13.47
CA PRO A 69 6.84 10.94 -14.80
C PRO A 69 7.98 10.88 -15.80
N HIS A 70 7.89 9.97 -16.76
CA HIS A 70 8.92 9.76 -17.81
C HIS A 70 10.31 9.41 -17.27
N ALA A 71 10.41 8.83 -16.06
CA ALA A 71 11.70 8.43 -15.49
C ALA A 71 12.43 7.38 -16.34
N LEU A 72 11.69 6.56 -17.10
CA LEU A 72 12.24 5.48 -17.91
C LEU A 72 11.58 5.47 -19.30
N ARG A 73 12.36 5.14 -20.33
CA ARG A 73 11.88 4.87 -21.68
C ARG A 73 11.89 3.37 -21.91
N VAL A 74 10.73 2.79 -22.16
CA VAL A 74 10.58 1.37 -22.51
C VAL A 74 10.70 1.23 -24.03
N LEU A 75 11.54 0.31 -24.49
CA LEU A 75 11.63 -0.09 -25.91
C LEU A 75 10.85 -1.39 -26.09
N ILE A 76 10.07 -1.46 -27.17
CA ILE A 76 9.24 -2.61 -27.53
C ILE A 76 9.69 -3.20 -28.85
#